data_AF-A0A6H9RWN1-F1
#
_entry.id   AF-A0A6H9RWN1-F1
#
_cell.length_a   1.000
_cell.length_b   1.000
_cell.length_c   1.000
_cell.angle_alpha   90.00
_cell.angle_beta   90.00
_cell.angle_gamma   90.00
#
_symmetry.space_group_name_H-M   'P 1'
#
loop_
_entity.id
_entity.type
_entity.pdbx_description
1 polymer ?
#
loop_
_entity_poly.entity_id
_entity_poly.type
_entity_poly.pdbx_seq_one_letter_code
_entity_poly.pdbx_strand_id
1 'polypeptide(L)'
;KAFATRSGWLNRFQVNFRNHRKIVAVDGVLGFVGGHNVGDEYMGEKPPLAPWRDTHVEVCGPVVGSMQESFAEDWFWAARSLPPLILPDTYPDDGVLCQLLTSGPADAYETCSLFFVEAIHAASERVWITTPYFIPDEAVFAALRLAVLRGVEV
;
A
#
# COMPACT_ATOMS: atom_id res chain seq x y z
N LYS A 1 11.90 18.91 6.56
CA LYS A 1 12.72 19.31 5.39
C LYS A 1 12.42 18.32 4.28
N ALA A 2 12.07 18.77 3.07
CA ALA A 2 11.77 17.86 1.96
C ALA A 2 13.01 17.02 1.59
N PHE A 3 12.82 15.71 1.41
CA PHE A 3 13.87 14.76 1.08
C PHE A 3 14.32 14.94 -0.39
N ALA A 4 15.64 15.06 -0.62
CA ALA A 4 16.21 15.42 -1.94
C ALA A 4 16.74 14.20 -2.70
N THR A 5 15.94 13.63 -3.59
CA THR A 5 16.28 12.42 -4.38
C THR A 5 16.85 12.71 -5.78
N ARG A 6 16.77 13.95 -6.26
CA ARG A 6 17.00 14.26 -7.68
C ARG A 6 18.36 14.82 -8.04
N SER A 7 19.24 15.11 -7.08
CA SER A 7 20.58 15.63 -7.41
C SER A 7 21.58 15.54 -6.26
N GLY A 8 22.72 14.91 -6.52
CA GLY A 8 23.88 14.92 -5.62
C GLY A 8 24.73 13.65 -5.72
N TRP A 9 26.05 13.78 -5.53
CA TRP A 9 27.00 12.65 -5.52
C TRP A 9 26.66 11.58 -4.47
N LEU A 10 25.95 11.98 -3.40
CA LEU A 10 25.47 11.12 -2.31
C LEU A 10 24.24 10.27 -2.66
N ASN A 11 23.46 10.60 -3.70
CA ASN A 11 22.26 9.83 -4.07
C ASN A 11 22.56 8.48 -4.72
N ARG A 12 23.82 8.20 -5.06
CA ARG A 12 24.26 6.94 -5.68
C ARG A 12 24.11 5.72 -4.75
N PHE A 13 23.93 5.95 -3.45
CA PHE A 13 23.74 4.91 -2.43
C PHE A 13 22.28 4.71 -2.00
N GLN A 14 21.32 5.46 -2.57
CA GLN A 14 19.90 5.40 -2.20
C GLN A 14 19.11 4.35 -3.01
N VAL A 15 19.69 3.16 -3.21
CA VAL A 15 19.13 2.08 -4.06
C VAL A 15 17.73 1.61 -3.60
N ASN A 16 17.43 1.81 -2.31
CA ASN A 16 16.20 1.39 -1.65
C ASN A 16 15.09 2.46 -1.65
N PHE A 17 15.34 3.67 -2.15
CA PHE A 17 14.34 4.75 -2.19
C PHE A 17 13.53 4.68 -3.48
N ARG A 18 12.70 3.65 -3.59
CA ARG A 18 11.82 3.43 -4.74
C ARG A 18 10.37 3.59 -4.33
N ASN A 19 9.56 4.15 -5.22
CA ASN A 19 8.12 4.08 -5.08
C ASN A 19 7.69 2.62 -5.33
N HIS A 20 7.08 2.02 -4.31
CA HIS A 20 6.61 0.64 -4.38
C HIS A 20 5.08 0.52 -4.51
N ARG A 21 4.35 1.63 -4.56
CA ARG A 21 2.90 1.63 -4.75
C ARG A 21 2.53 1.14 -6.15
N LYS A 22 1.45 0.38 -6.26
CA LYS A 22 0.79 0.05 -7.53
C LYS A 22 -0.65 0.47 -7.38
N ILE A 23 -1.00 1.54 -8.08
CA ILE A 23 -2.29 2.22 -7.98
C ILE A 23 -2.77 2.44 -9.40
N VAL A 24 -4.01 2.05 -9.68
CA VAL A 24 -4.76 2.47 -10.86
C VAL A 24 -6.02 3.16 -10.36
N ALA A 25 -6.29 4.37 -10.84
CA ALA A 25 -7.54 5.08 -10.58
C ALA A 25 -8.17 5.45 -11.92
N VAL A 26 -9.45 5.12 -12.10
CA VAL A 26 -10.20 5.32 -13.33
C VAL A 26 -11.35 6.27 -13.03
N ASP A 27 -11.30 7.46 -13.64
CA ASP A 27 -12.36 8.49 -13.61
C ASP A 27 -12.90 8.87 -12.22
N GLY A 28 -12.09 8.65 -11.17
CA GLY A 28 -12.50 8.92 -9.78
C GLY A 28 -13.55 7.96 -9.21
N VAL A 29 -13.94 6.91 -9.95
CA VAL A 29 -15.03 5.98 -9.57
C VAL A 29 -14.55 4.57 -9.23
N LEU A 30 -13.46 4.12 -9.86
CA LEU A 30 -12.93 2.76 -9.76
C LEU A 30 -11.43 2.79 -9.49
N GLY A 31 -10.97 1.96 -8.57
CA GLY A 31 -9.57 1.89 -8.18
C GLY A 31 -9.07 0.45 -8.09
N PHE A 32 -7.79 0.24 -8.39
CA PHE A 32 -7.10 -1.03 -8.19
C PHE A 32 -5.81 -0.80 -7.39
N VAL A 33 -5.61 -1.59 -6.33
CA VAL A 33 -4.43 -1.54 -5.47
C VAL A 33 -4.00 -2.94 -5.02
N GLY A 34 -2.70 -3.18 -4.92
CA GLY A 34 -2.16 -4.47 -4.49
C GLY A 34 -0.70 -4.68 -4.90
N GLY A 35 -0.30 -5.94 -5.06
CA GLY A 35 1.10 -6.29 -5.39
C GLY A 35 1.44 -6.35 -6.88
N HIS A 36 0.46 -6.62 -7.76
CA HIS A 36 0.69 -6.67 -9.21
C HIS A 36 1.17 -5.34 -9.79
N ASN A 37 2.22 -5.38 -10.61
CA ASN A 37 2.52 -4.30 -11.56
C ASN A 37 1.85 -4.58 -12.91
N VAL A 38 2.15 -3.76 -13.93
CA VAL A 38 1.71 -3.99 -15.31
C VAL A 38 2.84 -4.65 -16.09
N GLY A 39 2.64 -5.90 -16.51
CA GLY A 39 3.62 -6.68 -17.26
C GLY A 39 3.20 -8.14 -17.46
N ASP A 40 3.73 -8.79 -18.49
CA ASP A 40 3.36 -10.16 -18.89
C ASP A 40 3.65 -11.20 -17.81
N GLU A 41 4.62 -10.96 -16.93
CA GLU A 41 4.89 -11.85 -15.79
C GLU A 41 3.68 -12.00 -14.84
N TYR A 42 2.90 -10.94 -14.62
CA TYR A 42 1.75 -10.96 -13.70
C TYR A 42 0.54 -11.66 -14.32
N MET A 43 0.54 -11.90 -15.63
CA MET A 43 -0.46 -12.71 -16.33
C MET A 43 -0.19 -14.22 -16.18
N GLY A 44 0.94 -14.60 -15.57
CA GLY A 44 1.35 -16.01 -15.45
C GLY A 44 1.89 -16.60 -16.76
N GLU A 45 2.28 -15.76 -17.72
CA GLU A 45 2.69 -16.19 -19.07
C GLU A 45 4.21 -16.34 -19.24
N LYS A 46 4.99 -16.02 -18.20
CA LYS A 46 6.46 -15.91 -18.28
C LYS A 46 7.20 -16.85 -17.31
N PRO A 47 7.55 -18.07 -17.72
CA PRO A 47 8.48 -18.93 -16.96
C PRO A 47 9.85 -18.24 -16.75
N PRO A 48 10.53 -18.43 -15.61
CA PRO A 48 10.17 -19.29 -14.47
C PRO A 48 9.26 -18.61 -13.43
N LEU A 49 8.76 -17.39 -13.70
CA LEU A 49 7.95 -16.62 -12.77
C LEU A 49 6.48 -17.05 -12.75
N ALA A 50 6.08 -17.92 -13.67
CA ALA A 50 4.74 -18.48 -13.78
C ALA A 50 4.58 -19.78 -12.95
N PRO A 51 3.45 -19.97 -12.25
CA PRO A 51 2.37 -19.00 -12.06
C PRO A 51 2.79 -17.88 -11.10
N TRP A 52 2.40 -16.65 -11.40
CA TRP A 52 2.58 -15.53 -10.48
C TRP A 52 1.44 -15.53 -9.45
N ARG A 53 1.78 -15.48 -8.17
CA ARG A 53 0.80 -15.40 -7.08
C ARG A 53 0.93 -14.07 -6.36
N ASP A 54 -0.12 -13.28 -6.41
CA ASP A 54 -0.21 -11.99 -5.71
C ASP A 54 -1.63 -11.74 -5.20
N THR A 55 -1.85 -10.59 -4.56
CA THR A 55 -3.18 -10.11 -4.15
C THR A 55 -3.38 -8.69 -4.68
N HIS A 56 -4.53 -8.47 -5.29
CA HIS A 56 -4.94 -7.17 -5.82
C HIS A 56 -6.43 -7.00 -5.57
N VAL A 57 -6.82 -5.79 -5.20
CA VAL A 57 -8.18 -5.47 -4.79
C VAL A 57 -8.72 -4.38 -5.70
N GLU A 58 -9.91 -4.62 -6.23
CA GLU A 58 -10.74 -3.59 -6.86
C GLU A 58 -11.56 -2.89 -5.77
N VAL A 59 -11.58 -1.56 -5.81
CA VAL A 59 -12.34 -0.73 -4.88
C VAL A 59 -13.13 0.33 -5.65
N CYS A 60 -14.34 0.60 -5.14
CA CYS A 60 -15.22 1.65 -5.63
C CYS A 60 -15.57 2.58 -4.46
N GLY A 61 -16.03 3.78 -4.78
CA GLY A 61 -16.51 4.73 -3.78
C GLY A 61 -15.47 5.77 -3.35
N PRO A 62 -15.69 6.46 -2.23
CA PRO A 62 -14.87 7.60 -1.81
C PRO A 62 -13.38 7.28 -1.64
N VAL A 63 -13.02 6.02 -1.35
CA VAL A 63 -11.62 5.60 -1.18
C VAL A 63 -10.77 5.81 -2.45
N VAL A 64 -11.39 5.85 -3.63
CA VAL A 64 -10.70 6.17 -4.89
C VAL A 64 -10.17 7.61 -4.88
N GLY A 65 -10.83 8.53 -4.17
CA GLY A 65 -10.32 9.87 -3.91
C GLY A 65 -9.00 9.85 -3.14
N SER A 66 -8.90 9.04 -2.08
CA SER A 66 -7.66 8.86 -1.31
C SER A 66 -6.55 8.22 -2.16
N MET A 67 -6.90 7.32 -3.09
CA MET A 67 -5.93 6.74 -4.03
C MET A 67 -5.36 7.80 -4.97
N GLN A 68 -6.21 8.71 -5.48
CA GLN A 68 -5.78 9.83 -6.29
C GLN A 68 -4.92 10.82 -5.50
N GLU A 69 -5.22 11.07 -4.24
CA GLU A 69 -4.39 11.91 -3.35
C GLU A 69 -2.99 11.31 -3.20
N SER A 70 -2.87 10.02 -2.86
CA SER A 70 -1.57 9.35 -2.77
C SER A 70 -0.76 9.44 -4.06
N PHE A 71 -1.43 9.27 -5.22
CA PHE A 71 -0.78 9.42 -6.51
C PHE A 71 -0.37 10.87 -6.79
N ALA A 72 -1.21 11.84 -6.43
CA ALA A 72 -0.97 13.26 -6.65
C ALA A 72 0.20 13.80 -5.83
N GLU A 73 0.43 13.29 -4.62
CA GLU A 73 1.62 13.60 -3.82
C GLU A 73 2.90 13.17 -4.55
N ASP A 74 2.95 11.91 -4.98
CA ASP A 74 4.07 11.35 -5.74
C ASP A 74 4.28 12.10 -7.07
N TRP A 75 3.17 12.41 -7.77
CA TRP A 75 3.18 13.16 -9.01
C TRP A 75 3.68 14.60 -8.80
N PHE A 76 3.20 15.31 -7.77
CA PHE A 76 3.64 16.67 -7.49
C PHE A 76 5.12 16.72 -7.14
N TRP A 77 5.60 15.75 -6.37
CA TRP A 77 7.02 15.64 -6.11
C TRP A 77 7.82 15.40 -7.40
N ALA A 78 7.24 14.67 -8.35
CA ALA A 78 7.88 14.33 -9.60
C ALA A 78 7.79 15.39 -10.71
N ALA A 79 6.67 16.09 -10.83
CA ALA A 79 6.35 16.99 -11.93
C ALA A 79 6.26 18.46 -11.49
N ARG A 80 6.21 18.72 -10.17
CA ARG A 80 5.98 20.05 -9.58
C ARG A 80 4.66 20.70 -10.02
N SER A 81 3.71 19.88 -10.43
CA SER A 81 2.33 20.23 -10.75
C SER A 81 1.41 19.16 -10.18
N LEU A 82 0.15 19.50 -9.93
CA LEU A 82 -0.85 18.51 -9.55
C LEU A 82 -1.45 17.86 -10.81
N PRO A 83 -1.75 16.55 -10.78
CA PRO A 83 -2.58 15.95 -11.81
C PRO A 83 -4.04 16.40 -11.64
N PRO A 84 -4.90 16.22 -12.65
CA PRO A 84 -6.34 16.33 -12.45
C PRO A 84 -6.81 15.38 -11.35
N LEU A 85 -7.63 15.90 -10.44
CA LEU A 85 -8.32 15.10 -9.42
C LEU A 85 -9.80 15.05 -9.79
N ILE A 86 -10.34 13.85 -9.97
CA ILE A 86 -11.73 13.65 -10.37
C ILE A 86 -12.47 13.09 -9.16
N LEU A 87 -13.40 13.87 -8.63
CA LEU A 87 -14.24 13.47 -7.50
C LEU A 87 -15.70 13.54 -7.94
N PRO A 88 -16.36 12.39 -8.19
CA PRO A 88 -17.80 12.32 -8.37
C PRO A 88 -18.56 12.96 -7.20
N ASP A 89 -19.68 13.63 -7.50
CA ASP A 89 -20.54 14.23 -6.48
C ASP A 89 -21.18 13.19 -5.54
N THR A 90 -21.37 11.97 -6.04
CA THR A 90 -22.00 10.87 -5.32
C THR A 90 -21.31 9.55 -5.61
N TYR A 91 -21.31 8.68 -4.61
CA TYR A 91 -20.85 7.29 -4.70
C TYR A 91 -21.97 6.33 -4.29
N PRO A 92 -21.92 5.05 -4.71
CA PRO A 92 -22.79 4.02 -4.16
C PRO A 92 -22.64 3.91 -2.64
N ASP A 93 -23.76 3.67 -1.93
CA ASP A 93 -23.83 3.60 -0.45
C ASP A 93 -24.08 2.16 0.05
N ASP A 94 -23.67 1.15 -0.73
CA ASP A 94 -23.82 -0.28 -0.45
C ASP A 94 -22.49 -0.96 -0.09
N GLY A 95 -21.47 -0.16 0.22
CA GLY A 95 -20.11 -0.61 0.52
C GLY A 95 -19.85 -0.94 2.00
N VAL A 96 -18.57 -1.13 2.30
CA VAL A 96 -18.05 -1.27 3.67
C VAL A 96 -17.16 -0.07 4.01
N LEU A 97 -16.93 0.17 5.30
CA LEU A 97 -15.89 1.08 5.73
C LEU A 97 -14.55 0.66 5.12
N CYS A 98 -13.97 1.56 4.33
CA CYS A 98 -12.71 1.33 3.64
C CYS A 98 -11.78 2.52 3.91
N GLN A 99 -10.54 2.22 4.28
CA GLN A 99 -9.51 3.22 4.51
C GLN A 99 -8.28 2.86 3.68
N LEU A 100 -7.83 3.81 2.87
CA LEU A 100 -6.52 3.70 2.22
C LEU A 100 -5.44 4.07 3.23
N LEU A 101 -4.42 3.22 3.33
CA LEU A 101 -3.24 3.49 4.15
C LEU A 101 -2.03 3.68 3.26
N THR A 102 -1.34 4.79 3.47
CA THR A 102 -0.13 5.15 2.75
C THR A 102 1.02 5.26 3.75
N SER A 103 2.20 4.80 3.36
CA SER A 103 3.43 5.02 4.12
C SER A 103 4.48 5.67 3.23
N GLY A 104 5.22 6.62 3.79
CA GLY A 104 6.28 7.32 3.12
C GLY A 104 7.44 7.64 4.06
N PRO A 105 8.66 7.80 3.55
CA PRO A 105 9.84 8.11 4.36
C PRO A 105 9.83 9.53 4.95
N ALA A 106 8.85 10.36 4.58
CA ALA A 106 8.64 11.70 5.12
C ALA A 106 7.53 11.73 6.19
N ASP A 107 6.90 10.59 6.47
CA ASP A 107 5.84 10.49 7.46
C ASP A 107 6.42 10.71 8.86
N ALA A 108 5.63 11.35 9.73
CA ALA A 108 6.04 11.57 11.11
C ALA A 108 5.96 10.29 11.97
N TYR A 109 5.23 9.29 11.49
CA TYR A 109 4.94 8.04 12.18
C TYR A 109 5.13 6.85 11.25
N GLU A 110 5.47 5.70 11.83
CA GLU A 110 5.56 4.41 11.13
C GLU A 110 4.16 3.83 10.88
N THR A 111 3.34 4.54 10.09
CA THR A 111 1.90 4.26 9.88
C THR A 111 1.61 2.80 9.54
N CYS A 112 2.45 2.18 8.70
CA CYS A 112 2.29 0.78 8.30
C CYS A 112 2.49 -0.18 9.48
N SER A 113 3.53 0.03 10.28
CA SER A 113 3.80 -0.79 11.48
C SER A 113 2.69 -0.62 12.52
N LEU A 114 2.29 0.62 12.80
CA LEU A 114 1.21 0.93 13.74
C LEU A 114 -0.11 0.27 13.33
N PHE A 115 -0.44 0.30 12.03
CA PHE A 115 -1.62 -0.39 11.50
C PHE A 115 -1.57 -1.90 11.78
N PHE A 116 -0.47 -2.57 11.44
CA PHE A 116 -0.37 -4.01 11.65
C PHE A 116 -0.45 -4.37 13.13
N VAL A 117 0.23 -3.62 14.01
CA VAL A 117 0.15 -3.82 15.46
C VAL A 117 -1.30 -3.74 15.94
N GLU A 118 -2.03 -2.71 15.53
CA GLU A 118 -3.43 -2.54 15.92
C GLU A 118 -4.33 -3.64 15.37
N ALA A 119 -4.20 -3.98 14.09
CA ALA A 119 -4.98 -5.05 13.46
C ALA A 119 -4.75 -6.41 14.14
N ILE A 120 -3.50 -6.73 14.49
CA ILE A 120 -3.16 -7.97 15.19
C ILE A 120 -3.66 -7.97 16.63
N HIS A 121 -3.67 -6.82 17.31
CA HIS A 121 -4.25 -6.70 18.65
C HIS A 121 -5.78 -6.85 18.64
N ALA A 122 -6.45 -6.32 17.62
CA ALA A 122 -7.90 -6.41 17.45
C ALA A 122 -8.39 -7.82 17.08
N ALA A 123 -7.52 -8.66 16.49
CA ALA A 123 -7.87 -10.02 16.12
C ALA A 123 -8.26 -10.89 17.34
N SER A 124 -9.44 -11.52 17.27
CA SER A 124 -10.00 -12.38 18.32
C SER A 124 -9.95 -13.87 17.99
N GLU A 125 -9.88 -14.25 16.71
CA GLU A 125 -9.96 -15.66 16.28
C GLU A 125 -8.74 -16.09 15.46
N ARG A 126 -8.41 -15.34 14.40
CA ARG A 126 -7.33 -15.72 13.48
C ARG A 126 -6.65 -14.51 12.82
N VAL A 127 -5.36 -14.65 12.49
CA VAL A 127 -4.57 -13.74 11.63
C VAL A 127 -3.98 -14.53 10.47
N TRP A 128 -4.44 -14.28 9.24
CA TRP A 128 -3.80 -14.84 8.03
C TRP A 128 -2.80 -13.86 7.45
N ILE A 129 -1.57 -14.31 7.20
CA ILE A 129 -0.53 -13.50 6.57
C ILE A 129 -0.16 -14.07 5.20
N THR A 130 -0.15 -13.21 4.19
CA THR A 130 0.47 -13.47 2.90
C THR A 130 1.44 -12.35 2.60
N THR A 131 2.71 -12.69 2.44
CA THR A 131 3.77 -11.75 2.08
C THR A 131 4.84 -12.47 1.26
N PRO A 132 5.44 -11.83 0.24
CA PRO A 132 6.62 -12.39 -0.43
C PRO A 132 7.85 -12.41 0.49
N TYR A 133 7.88 -11.56 1.52
CA TYR A 133 8.99 -11.45 2.47
C TYR A 133 8.47 -11.26 3.89
N PHE A 134 8.75 -12.22 4.76
CA PHE A 134 8.40 -12.12 6.18
C PHE A 134 9.55 -11.49 6.96
N ILE A 135 9.57 -10.16 7.03
CA ILE A 135 10.58 -9.36 7.74
C ILE A 135 9.87 -8.29 8.59
N PRO A 136 9.10 -8.67 9.62
CA PRO A 136 8.43 -7.72 10.50
C PRO A 136 9.44 -6.98 11.39
N ASP A 137 9.09 -5.78 11.83
CA ASP A 137 9.82 -5.09 12.89
C ASP A 137 9.53 -5.69 14.28
N GLU A 138 10.22 -5.21 15.30
CA GLU A 138 10.07 -5.71 16.67
C GLU A 138 8.64 -5.54 17.20
N ALA A 139 7.94 -4.46 16.83
CA ALA A 139 6.60 -4.16 17.31
C ALA A 139 5.57 -5.13 16.71
N VAL A 140 5.59 -5.34 15.39
CA VAL A 140 4.73 -6.29 14.70
C VAL A 140 5.03 -7.71 15.18
N PHE A 141 6.31 -8.07 15.36
CA PHE A 141 6.68 -9.39 15.86
C PHE A 141 6.19 -9.63 17.29
N ALA A 142 6.29 -8.63 18.17
CA ALA A 142 5.73 -8.69 19.52
C ALA A 142 4.19 -8.84 19.49
N ALA A 143 3.50 -8.10 18.63
CA ALA A 143 2.04 -8.18 18.47
C ALA A 143 1.59 -9.59 18.05
N LEU A 144 2.27 -10.22 17.08
CA LEU A 144 1.99 -11.60 16.66
C LEU A 144 2.17 -12.60 17.80
N ARG A 145 3.26 -12.47 18.57
CA ARG A 145 3.49 -13.33 19.76
C ARG A 145 2.38 -13.16 20.80
N LEU A 146 1.94 -11.93 21.05
CA LEU A 146 0.85 -11.66 21.96
C LEU A 146 -0.47 -12.25 21.44
N ALA A 147 -0.74 -12.21 20.14
CA ALA A 147 -1.92 -12.84 19.56
C ALA A 147 -1.95 -14.35 19.84
N VAL A 148 -0.83 -15.06 19.60
CA VAL A 148 -0.71 -16.49 19.92
C VAL A 148 -0.94 -16.76 21.42
N LEU A 149 -0.37 -15.93 22.30
CA LEU A 149 -0.57 -16.08 23.76
C LEU A 149 -2.02 -15.83 24.21
N ARG A 150 -2.79 -15.02 23.46
CA ARG A 150 -4.24 -14.83 23.68
C ARG A 150 -5.08 -16.00 23.15
N GLY A 151 -4.49 -16.96 22.44
CA GLY A 151 -5.19 -18.08 21.81
C GLY A 151 -5.74 -17.80 20.41
N VAL A 152 -5.29 -16.70 19.77
CA VAL A 152 -5.59 -16.40 18.36
C VAL A 152 -4.76 -17.32 17.47
N GLU A 153 -5.36 -17.90 16.44
CA GLU A 153 -4.63 -18.67 15.42
C GLU A 153 -3.84 -17.71 14.51
N VAL A 154 -2.54 -17.91 14.39
CA VAL A 154 -1.64 -17.08 13.57
C VAL A 154 -0.91 -17.96 12.57
#